data_AF-A0A836FWP8-F1
#
_entry.id   AF-A0A836FWP8-F1
#
_cell.length_a   1.000
_cell.length_b   1.000
_cell.length_c   1.000
_cell.angle_alpha   90.00
_cell.angle_beta   90.00
_cell.angle_gamma   90.00
#
_symmetry.space_group_name_H-M   'P 1'
#
loop_
_entity.id
_entity.type
_entity.pdbx_description
1 polymer ?
#
loop_
_entity_poly.entity_id
_entity_poly.type
_entity_poly.pdbx_seq_one_letter_code
_entity_poly.pdbx_strand_id
1 'polypeptide(L)' 'MQSAKKREVCYEARDAFHKCLDTLPEDPERECAAPQKTFEQSCPKSWVSYFEKQREREVILQLQLEQYKGR' A
#
# COMPACT_ATOMS: atom_id res chain seq x y z
N MET A 1 -2.85 -14.06 18.77
CA MET A 1 -2.29 -14.90 17.69
C MET A 1 -3.10 -14.68 16.43
N GLN A 2 -2.57 -14.00 15.41
CA GLN A 2 -3.21 -14.03 14.07
C GLN A 2 -2.94 -15.41 13.45
N SER A 3 -4.00 -16.17 13.18
CA SER A 3 -3.94 -17.45 12.45
C SER A 3 -3.40 -17.23 11.04
N ALA A 4 -2.70 -18.21 10.46
CA ALA A 4 -2.11 -18.12 9.11
C ALA A 4 -3.11 -17.61 8.04
N LYS A 5 -4.35 -18.08 8.10
CA LYS A 5 -5.45 -17.65 7.21
C LYS A 5 -5.79 -16.16 7.30
N LYS A 6 -5.66 -15.52 8.47
CA LYS A 6 -5.87 -14.06 8.62
C LYS A 6 -4.73 -13.24 8.02
N ARG A 7 -3.52 -13.79 7.98
CA ARG A 7 -2.37 -13.14 7.33
C ARG A 7 -2.47 -13.19 5.81
N GLU A 8 -2.95 -14.32 5.28
CA GLU A 8 -3.21 -14.47 3.84
C GLU A 8 -4.23 -13.44 3.35
N VAL A 9 -5.38 -13.34 4.00
CA VAL A 9 -6.41 -12.32 3.68
C VAL A 9 -5.86 -10.90 3.79
N CYS A 10 -5.03 -10.62 4.79
CA CYS A 10 -4.37 -9.32 4.93
C CYS A 10 -3.43 -9.01 3.74
N TYR A 11 -2.64 -9.99 3.29
CA TYR A 11 -1.77 -9.81 2.12
C TYR A 11 -2.55 -9.67 0.82
N GLU A 12 -3.64 -10.41 0.64
CA GLU A 12 -4.52 -10.25 -0.53
C GLU A 12 -5.14 -8.85 -0.57
N ALA A 13 -5.63 -8.35 0.57
CA ALA A 13 -6.19 -7.00 0.67
C ALA A 13 -5.11 -5.92 0.42
N ARG A 14 -3.88 -6.14 0.92
CA ARG A 14 -2.73 -5.28 0.64
C ARG A 14 -2.45 -5.22 -0.85
N ASP A 15 -2.37 -6.37 -1.51
CA ASP A 15 -2.00 -6.45 -2.93
C ASP A 15 -3.08 -5.82 -3.81
N ALA A 16 -4.36 -5.98 -3.45
CA ALA A 16 -5.47 -5.30 -4.11
C ALA A 16 -5.37 -3.77 -3.97
N PHE A 17 -5.09 -3.27 -2.75
CA PHE A 17 -4.90 -1.83 -2.51
C PHE A 17 -3.68 -1.29 -3.27
N HIS A 18 -2.56 -1.99 -3.21
CA HIS A 18 -1.32 -1.63 -3.89
C HIS A 18 -1.48 -1.59 -5.41
N LYS A 19 -2.14 -2.60 -5.99
CA LYS A 19 -2.42 -2.64 -7.42
C LYS A 19 -3.30 -1.47 -7.86
N CYS A 20 -4.27 -1.09 -7.04
CA CYS A 20 -5.11 0.08 -7.30
C CYS A 20 -4.28 1.37 -7.33
N LEU A 21 -3.38 1.55 -6.37
CA LEU A 21 -2.47 2.71 -6.33
C LEU A 21 -1.54 2.77 -7.54
N ASP A 22 -1.04 1.63 -8.01
CA ASP A 22 -0.14 1.59 -9.18
C ASP A 22 -0.87 1.90 -10.50
N THR A 23 -2.19 1.68 -10.57
CA THR A 23 -3.00 1.97 -11.76
C THR A 23 -3.48 3.41 -11.88
N LEU A 24 -3.36 4.23 -10.83
CA LEU A 24 -3.96 5.56 -10.78
C LEU A 24 -2.90 6.67 -10.84
N PRO A 25 -2.82 7.41 -11.95
CA PRO A 25 -1.88 8.50 -12.09
C PRO A 25 -2.34 9.83 -11.47
N GLU A 26 -3.62 9.99 -11.10
CA GLU A 26 -4.18 11.32 -10.72
C GLU A 26 -4.81 11.39 -9.31
N ASP A 27 -5.62 10.41 -8.86
CA ASP A 27 -6.32 10.49 -7.56
C ASP A 27 -6.42 9.12 -6.83
N PRO A 28 -5.31 8.61 -6.27
CA PRO A 28 -5.28 7.31 -5.57
C PRO A 28 -6.19 7.25 -4.34
N GLU A 29 -6.36 8.34 -3.60
CA GLU A 29 -7.14 8.36 -2.35
C GLU A 29 -8.65 8.13 -2.56
N ARG A 30 -9.22 8.60 -3.67
CA ARG A 30 -10.67 8.47 -3.91
C ARG A 30 -11.03 7.13 -4.54
N GLU A 31 -10.26 6.71 -5.54
CA GLU A 31 -10.51 5.49 -6.30
C GLU A 31 -10.09 4.23 -5.52
N CYS A 32 -9.07 4.31 -4.66
CA CYS A 32 -8.64 3.20 -3.81
C CYS A 32 -9.22 3.23 -2.39
N ALA A 33 -10.16 4.13 -2.07
CA ALA A 33 -10.78 4.19 -0.75
C ALA A 33 -11.47 2.88 -0.34
N ALA A 34 -12.07 2.17 -1.30
CA ALA A 34 -12.73 0.88 -1.07
C ALA A 34 -11.72 -0.21 -0.67
N PRO A 35 -10.69 -0.55 -1.48
CA PRO A 35 -9.68 -1.52 -1.09
C PRO A 35 -8.85 -1.06 0.14
N GLN A 36 -8.66 0.24 0.35
CA GLN A 36 -8.02 0.78 1.57
C GLN A 36 -8.79 0.38 2.83
N LYS A 37 -10.11 0.60 2.85
CA LYS A 37 -10.94 0.17 3.99
C LYS A 37 -10.89 -1.33 4.22
N THR A 38 -10.91 -2.12 3.14
CA THR A 38 -10.79 -3.58 3.24
C THR A 38 -9.44 -4.00 3.82
N PHE A 39 -8.37 -3.33 3.41
CA PHE A 39 -7.02 -3.55 3.94
C PHE A 39 -6.92 -3.20 5.42
N GLU A 40 -7.44 -2.05 5.86
CA GLU A 40 -7.46 -1.64 7.26
C GLU A 40 -8.29 -2.58 8.17
N GLN A 41 -9.37 -3.15 7.64
CA GLN A 41 -10.22 -4.09 8.38
C GLN A 41 -9.65 -5.50 8.42
N SER A 42 -8.95 -5.92 7.35
CA SER A 42 -8.40 -7.27 7.20
C SER A 42 -7.04 -7.42 7.89
N CYS A 43 -6.28 -6.33 7.98
CA CYS A 43 -4.95 -6.32 8.58
C CYS A 43 -4.94 -5.76 10.01
N PRO A 44 -4.03 -6.24 10.87
CA PRO A 44 -3.74 -5.56 12.13
C PRO A 44 -3.25 -4.13 11.88
N LYS A 45 -3.68 -3.17 12.70
CA LYS A 45 -3.24 -1.76 12.59
C LYS A 45 -1.71 -1.59 12.55
N SER A 46 -0.97 -2.42 13.30
CA SER A 46 0.50 -2.39 13.29
C SER A 46 1.10 -2.76 11.93
N TRP A 47 0.43 -3.63 11.17
CA TRP A 47 0.84 -4.01 9.82
C TRP A 47 0.47 -2.94 8.81
N VAL A 48 -0.74 -2.38 8.91
CA VAL A 48 -1.19 -1.27 8.06
C VAL A 48 -0.19 -0.11 8.12
N SER A 49 0.11 0.40 9.32
CA SER A 49 1.05 1.51 9.48
C SER A 49 2.48 1.18 9.03
N TYR A 50 2.88 -0.10 9.08
CA TYR A 50 4.18 -0.52 8.55
C TYR A 50 4.19 -0.47 7.02
N PHE A 51 3.16 -1.00 6.36
CA PHE A 51 3.06 -1.01 4.91
C PHE A 51 2.88 0.39 4.30
N GLU A 52 2.12 1.27 4.95
CA GLU A 52 1.98 2.67 4.55
C GLU A 52 3.34 3.39 4.53
N LYS A 53 4.11 3.28 5.63
CA LYS A 53 5.46 3.84 5.71
C LYS A 53 6.42 3.23 4.70
N GLN A 54 6.31 1.93 4.45
CA GLN A 54 7.14 1.27 3.45
C GLN A 54 6.86 1.85 2.06
N ARG A 55 5.58 1.98 1.68
CA ARG A 55 5.21 2.57 0.38
C ARG A 55 5.68 4.01 0.24
N GLU A 56 5.48 4.84 1.26
CA GLU A 56 5.98 6.21 1.28
C GLU A 56 7.49 6.26 1.01
N ARG A 57 8.26 5.42 1.71
CA ARG A 57 9.71 5.32 1.52
C ARG A 57 10.08 4.89 0.10
N GLU A 58 9.41 3.89 -0.46
CA GLU A 58 9.66 3.44 -1.84
C GLU A 58 9.38 4.54 -2.87
N VAL A 59 8.27 5.27 -2.72
CA VAL A 59 7.93 6.40 -3.59
C VAL A 59 8.97 7.51 -3.49
N ILE A 60 9.39 7.88 -2.28
CA ILE A 60 10.45 8.89 -2.06
C ILE A 60 11.75 8.44 -2.72
N LEU A 61 12.15 7.18 -2.55
CA LEU A 61 13.34 6.62 -3.17
C LEU A 61 13.26 6.66 -4.70
N GLN A 62 12.10 6.32 -5.28
CA GLN A 62 11.88 6.42 -6.73
C GLN A 62 12.03 7.86 -7.22
N LEU A 63 11.39 8.83 -6.57
CA LEU A 63 11.51 10.25 -6.93
C LEU A 63 12.96 10.75 -6.83
N GLN A 64 13.69 10.33 -5.79
CA GLN A 64 15.12 10.66 -5.65
C GLN A 64 15.98 10.06 -6.77
N LEU A 65 15.70 8.81 -7.17
CA LEU A 65 16.40 8.17 -8.29
C LEU A 65 16.10 8.85 -9.63
N GLU A 66 14.84 9.24 -9.86
CA GLU A 66 14.45 10.02 -11.04
C GLU A 66 15.15 11.38 -11.06
N GLN A 67 15.18 12.08 -9.93
CA GLN A 67 15.91 13.34 -9.78
C GLN A 67 17.41 13.17 -10.05
N TYR A 68 18.02 12.08 -9.57
CA TYR A 68 19.43 11.79 -9.81
C TYR A 68 19.71 11.46 -11.27
N LYS A 69 18.85 10.68 -11.95
CA LYS A 69 18.99 10.36 -13.38
C LYS A 69 18.80 11.57 -14.29
N GLY A 70 18.02 12.57 -13.86
CA GLY A 70 17.78 13.79 -14.60
C GLY A 70 18.88 14.86 -14.47
N ARG A 71 19.92 14.61 -13.67
CA ARG A 71 21.04 15.52 -13.42
C ARG A 71 22.35 14.98 -14.00
#